data_AF-A0A1C3XZV2-F1
#
_entry.id   AF-A0A1C3XZV2-F1
#
_cell.length_a   1.000
_cell.length_b   1.000
_cell.length_c   1.000
_cell.angle_alpha   90.00
_cell.angle_beta   90.00
_cell.angle_gamma   90.00
#
_symmetry.space_group_name_H-M   'P 1'
#
loop_
_entity.id
_entity.type
_entity.pdbx_description
1 polymer ?
#
loop_
_entity_poly.entity_id
_entity_poly.type
_entity_poly.pdbx_seq_one_letter_code
_entity_poly.pdbx_strand_id
1 'polypeptide(L)'
;MPKANPRHPKFPVPGGPDLRAKGWRQEALLRLLENVLSVGEDPDNLVVYAALGKAARNWAAHKGIVKALTEMEEDQTLLIQSGKPIGLVRTHAKAPLVIMANCNIVGQWAKAEVFYELQRKGLICWGGLTAGAWQYIGSQGVIQGTYEIFMRIAERRFGGDLLGRFVLTAGLGGMGGAQPLAGRMAGAAILCVDIDPERARKRQQIGYLQEIAPDLDTALEMIDAAVKDRRALSVGLVGNAAEVYPEIARRGIVPDIVTDQTSAHDLVYGYVPKGMSLDQVKGLRDDGQGQLMAASRASIVEHVSAMLAFQKKGSEVFDNGNLIRTQAKEGGVTNAFDIPIFTEAYLRPLFARAIGPFRWMALSGEESDIARIDDLLIEMFPDNKIITNWIRLAREHVPFEGLPARIAWLGHGERTALARRVNGLVASGELKGPVAFSRDHLDAGAMAHPNIMTERMKDGSDAIADWPLIDAMMLCSSMADLVVVHSGGGGYAGYMTSCGVTVVADGTDAADERLDHALTNDTALGVMRYADAGYDEALDEVVKKDVPYLRLD
;
A
#
# COMPACT_ATOMS: atom_id res chain seq x y z
N MET A 1 -7.13 19.73 18.87
CA MET A 1 -6.42 18.96 19.90
C MET A 1 -6.32 17.51 19.47
N PRO A 2 -5.15 16.88 19.65
CA PRO A 2 -4.97 15.44 19.40
C PRO A 2 -5.98 14.60 20.20
N LYS A 3 -6.50 13.53 19.58
CA LYS A 3 -7.42 12.59 20.23
C LYS A 3 -6.62 11.44 20.87
N ALA A 4 -7.10 10.95 22.02
CA ALA A 4 -6.51 9.78 22.65
C ALA A 4 -6.57 8.58 21.69
N ASN A 5 -5.54 7.75 21.69
CA ASN A 5 -5.45 6.57 20.84
C ASN A 5 -5.47 5.32 21.71
N PRO A 6 -6.62 4.63 21.84
CA PRO A 6 -6.74 3.43 22.68
C PRO A 6 -5.80 2.30 22.23
N ARG A 7 -5.51 2.21 20.92
CA ARG A 7 -4.66 1.18 20.34
C ARG A 7 -3.17 1.45 20.63
N HIS A 8 -2.75 2.70 20.58
CA HIS A 8 -1.38 3.12 20.85
C HIS A 8 -1.36 4.34 21.77
N PRO A 9 -1.48 4.18 23.10
CA PRO A 9 -1.66 5.30 24.04
C PRO A 9 -0.54 6.36 24.03
N LYS A 10 0.69 5.97 23.64
CA LYS A 10 1.85 6.87 23.50
C LYS A 10 1.82 7.70 22.21
N PHE A 11 0.94 7.36 21.27
CA PHE A 11 0.87 7.89 19.91
C PHE A 11 -0.54 8.43 19.65
N PRO A 12 -0.91 9.60 20.23
CA PRO A 12 -2.23 10.18 20.04
C PRO A 12 -2.51 10.44 18.57
N VAL A 13 -3.78 10.44 18.18
CA VAL A 13 -4.18 10.78 16.81
C VAL A 13 -4.07 12.31 16.65
N PRO A 14 -3.28 12.84 15.70
CA PRO A 14 -3.14 14.28 15.53
C PRO A 14 -4.45 14.91 15.03
N GLY A 15 -4.60 16.23 15.16
CA GLY A 15 -5.77 16.94 14.60
C GLY A 15 -6.19 18.20 15.35
N GLY A 16 -7.28 18.79 14.85
CA GLY A 16 -7.89 20.04 15.34
C GLY A 16 -7.33 21.31 14.69
N PRO A 17 -7.82 22.48 15.12
CA PRO A 17 -7.55 23.74 14.42
C PRO A 17 -6.18 24.36 14.75
N ASP A 18 -5.58 24.04 15.90
CA ASP A 18 -4.38 24.71 16.38
C ASP A 18 -3.11 24.24 15.63
N LEU A 19 -2.28 25.20 15.22
CA LEU A 19 -0.99 24.95 14.58
C LEU A 19 0.13 24.85 15.62
N ARG A 20 1.07 23.93 15.39
CA ARG A 20 2.36 23.87 16.09
C ARG A 20 3.47 24.39 15.20
N ALA A 21 3.38 24.14 13.90
CA ALA A 21 4.26 24.71 12.90
C ALA A 21 3.82 26.13 12.45
N LYS A 22 4.67 26.79 11.66
CA LYS A 22 4.46 28.17 11.19
C LYS A 22 3.34 28.33 10.17
N GLY A 23 2.92 27.26 9.50
CA GLY A 23 1.89 27.27 8.47
C GLY A 23 1.24 25.89 8.30
N TRP A 24 0.12 25.86 7.56
CA TRP A 24 -0.64 24.63 7.34
C TRP A 24 0.11 23.58 6.54
N ARG A 25 0.98 23.99 5.61
CA ARG A 25 1.79 23.06 4.82
C ARG A 25 2.76 22.29 5.72
N GLN A 26 3.49 22.97 6.61
CA GLN A 26 4.38 22.34 7.59
C GLN A 26 3.58 21.49 8.60
N GLU A 27 2.48 22.03 9.13
CA GLU A 27 1.65 21.32 10.11
C GLU A 27 1.04 20.05 9.51
N ALA A 28 0.60 20.09 8.25
CA ALA A 28 0.11 18.92 7.53
C ALA A 28 1.16 17.81 7.53
N LEU A 29 2.38 18.09 7.07
CA LEU A 29 3.45 17.09 7.01
C LEU A 29 3.85 16.56 8.40
N LEU A 30 3.81 17.41 9.43
CA LEU A 30 4.02 17.01 10.82
C LEU A 30 2.92 16.04 11.29
N ARG A 31 1.66 16.37 11.06
CA ARG A 31 0.52 15.51 11.43
C ARG A 31 0.54 14.19 10.68
N LEU A 32 0.96 14.19 9.41
CA LEU A 32 1.12 12.97 8.63
C LEU A 32 2.21 12.06 9.19
N LEU A 33 3.37 12.60 9.58
CA LEU A 33 4.43 11.85 10.27
C LEU A 33 3.93 11.24 11.58
N GLU A 34 3.17 12.00 12.37
CA GLU A 34 2.60 11.51 13.62
C GLU A 34 1.54 10.43 13.37
N ASN A 35 0.67 10.64 12.38
CA ASN A 35 -0.40 9.72 12.03
C ASN A 35 0.12 8.33 11.68
N VAL A 36 1.22 8.22 10.91
CA VAL A 36 1.77 6.91 10.58
C VAL A 36 2.26 6.14 11.81
N LEU A 37 2.65 6.82 12.89
CA LEU A 37 2.98 6.19 14.18
C LEU A 37 1.73 5.91 15.03
N SER A 38 0.69 6.74 14.94
CA SER A 38 -0.60 6.47 15.59
C SER A 38 -1.28 5.21 15.03
N VAL A 39 -0.94 4.81 13.81
CA VAL A 39 -1.56 3.66 13.11
C VAL A 39 -0.63 2.45 12.98
N GLY A 40 0.68 2.64 13.06
CA GLY A 40 1.70 1.63 12.76
C GLY A 40 1.54 0.29 13.49
N GLU A 41 2.12 -0.77 12.92
CA GLU A 41 2.09 -2.12 13.51
C GLU A 41 2.98 -2.26 14.74
N ASP A 42 4.08 -1.49 14.84
CA ASP A 42 4.98 -1.43 16.01
C ASP A 42 5.63 -0.02 16.12
N PRO A 43 4.85 0.98 16.56
CA PRO A 43 5.28 2.38 16.52
C PRO A 43 6.35 2.74 17.57
N ASP A 44 6.49 1.97 18.65
CA ASP A 44 7.58 2.13 19.62
C ASP A 44 8.97 1.94 18.96
N ASN A 45 9.02 1.13 17.89
CA ASN A 45 10.21 0.92 17.06
C ASN A 45 10.21 1.71 15.74
N LEU A 46 9.28 2.67 15.59
CA LEU A 46 8.98 3.45 14.39
C LEU A 46 8.50 2.62 13.20
N VAL A 47 8.14 1.35 13.41
CA VAL A 47 7.71 0.43 12.35
C VAL A 47 6.23 0.64 12.08
N VAL A 48 5.91 0.93 10.82
CA VAL A 48 4.55 1.19 10.36
C VAL A 48 3.94 -0.09 9.77
N TYR A 49 4.61 -0.75 8.82
CA TYR A 49 4.13 -2.01 8.22
C TYR A 49 5.26 -2.79 7.50
N ALA A 50 4.92 -3.90 6.83
CA ALA A 50 5.82 -4.75 6.02
C ALA A 50 7.09 -5.20 6.77
N ALA A 51 6.91 -5.67 8.01
CA ALA A 51 7.95 -6.14 8.93
C ALA A 51 8.92 -5.07 9.45
N LEU A 52 9.50 -4.21 8.60
CA LEU A 52 10.51 -3.21 9.00
C LEU A 52 10.39 -1.85 8.31
N GLY A 53 9.29 -1.57 7.60
CA GLY A 53 9.06 -0.25 6.99
C GLY A 53 8.86 0.81 8.07
N LYS A 54 9.74 1.81 8.14
CA LYS A 54 9.78 2.81 9.22
C LYS A 54 9.40 4.22 8.77
N ALA A 55 8.81 4.99 9.69
CA ALA A 55 8.49 6.41 9.49
C ALA A 55 9.73 7.34 9.56
N ALA A 56 10.72 6.96 10.35
CA ALA A 56 12.01 7.64 10.48
C ALA A 56 13.09 6.62 10.85
N ARG A 57 14.38 6.96 10.64
CA ARG A 57 15.49 6.02 10.84
C ARG A 57 15.59 5.50 12.27
N ASN A 58 15.48 6.43 13.21
CA ASN A 58 15.55 6.20 14.65
C ASN A 58 14.92 7.40 15.38
N TRP A 59 14.75 7.29 16.70
CA TRP A 59 14.11 8.34 17.50
C TRP A 59 14.83 9.70 17.47
N ALA A 60 16.16 9.72 17.33
CA ALA A 60 16.90 10.97 17.19
C ALA A 60 16.57 11.66 15.86
N ALA A 61 16.51 10.89 14.76
CA ALA A 61 16.08 11.39 13.47
C ALA A 61 14.62 11.89 13.49
N HIS A 62 13.71 11.13 14.11
CA HIS A 62 12.32 11.55 14.30
C HIS A 62 12.23 12.91 15.01
N LYS A 63 12.91 13.07 16.15
CA LYS A 63 12.95 14.35 16.88
C LYS A 63 13.50 15.49 16.03
N GLY A 64 14.53 15.22 15.22
CA GLY A 64 15.09 16.20 14.29
C GLY A 64 14.09 16.61 13.21
N ILE A 65 13.30 15.68 12.67
CA ILE A 65 12.27 15.95 11.65
C ILE A 65 11.17 16.82 12.26
N VAL A 66 10.65 16.42 13.42
CA VAL A 66 9.62 17.20 14.15
C VAL A 66 10.11 18.62 14.40
N LYS A 67 11.33 18.78 14.92
CA LYS A 67 11.92 20.11 15.15
C LYS A 67 11.98 20.93 13.86
N ALA A 68 12.49 20.33 12.77
CA ALA A 68 12.61 21.02 11.50
C ALA A 68 11.25 21.47 10.95
N LEU A 69 10.24 20.60 10.94
CA LEU A 69 8.89 20.94 10.45
C LEU A 69 8.24 22.06 11.28
N THR A 70 8.44 22.06 12.60
CA THR A 70 7.90 23.11 13.49
C THR A 70 8.57 24.46 13.30
N GLU A 71 9.87 24.48 12.99
CA GLU A 71 10.69 25.71 12.97
C GLU A 71 10.94 26.29 11.57
N MET A 72 10.80 25.50 10.49
CA MET A 72 11.17 25.91 9.14
C MET A 72 10.23 26.97 8.53
N GLU A 73 10.80 27.83 7.70
CA GLU A 73 10.06 28.80 6.87
C GLU A 73 9.52 28.15 5.59
N GLU A 74 8.53 28.76 4.94
CA GLU A 74 7.97 28.25 3.67
C GLU A 74 8.92 28.37 2.47
N ASP A 75 9.94 29.23 2.54
CA ASP A 75 10.98 29.33 1.52
C ASP A 75 12.17 28.38 1.76
N GLN A 76 11.97 27.38 2.63
CA GLN A 76 12.97 26.35 2.94
C GLN A 76 12.47 24.96 2.56
N THR A 77 13.41 24.09 2.23
CA THR A 77 13.18 22.67 1.97
C THR A 77 14.01 21.82 2.93
N LEU A 78 13.36 20.91 3.65
CA LEU A 78 13.97 19.88 4.48
C LEU A 78 14.42 18.70 3.63
N LEU A 79 15.71 18.36 3.76
CA LEU A 79 16.31 17.21 3.08
C LEU A 79 16.35 16.01 4.03
N ILE A 80 15.76 14.89 3.60
CA ILE A 80 15.76 13.63 4.35
C ILE A 80 16.46 12.54 3.56
N GLN A 81 17.50 11.95 4.14
CA GLN A 81 18.20 10.79 3.59
C GLN A 81 17.85 9.58 4.44
N SER A 82 17.25 8.55 3.86
CA SER A 82 16.86 7.30 4.55
C SER A 82 16.32 7.55 5.96
N GLY A 83 15.23 8.33 6.05
CA GLY A 83 14.54 8.66 7.30
C GLY A 83 15.34 9.51 8.29
N LYS A 84 16.45 10.13 7.90
CA LYS A 84 17.25 11.05 8.72
C LYS A 84 17.20 12.46 8.13
N PRO A 85 16.83 13.49 8.92
CA PRO A 85 16.93 14.88 8.48
C PRO A 85 18.40 15.28 8.41
N ILE A 86 18.86 15.77 7.26
CA ILE A 86 20.28 16.12 7.05
C ILE A 86 20.54 17.62 6.90
N GLY A 87 19.50 18.41 6.61
CA GLY A 87 19.62 19.87 6.54
C GLY A 87 18.37 20.55 6.02
N LEU A 88 18.31 21.86 6.23
CA LEU A 88 17.38 22.79 5.60
C LEU A 88 18.15 23.61 4.56
N VAL A 89 17.61 23.76 3.37
CA VAL A 89 18.16 24.62 2.32
C VAL A 89 17.12 25.65 1.91
N ARG A 90 17.57 26.84 1.52
CA ARG A 90 16.67 27.87 1.02
C ARG A 90 16.29 27.56 -0.43
N THR A 91 15.00 27.57 -0.70
CA THR A 91 14.38 27.38 -2.02
C THR A 91 13.40 28.54 -2.28
N HIS A 92 12.10 28.28 -2.30
CA HIS A 92 11.02 29.27 -2.45
C HIS A 92 9.68 28.66 -2.05
N ALA A 93 8.66 29.48 -1.78
CA ALA A 93 7.34 29.01 -1.34
C ALA A 93 6.66 28.02 -2.30
N LYS A 94 6.95 28.09 -3.61
CA LYS A 94 6.43 27.13 -4.60
C LYS A 94 7.17 25.79 -4.65
N ALA A 95 8.24 25.61 -3.89
CA ALA A 95 8.99 24.36 -3.87
C ALA A 95 8.37 23.38 -2.85
N PRO A 96 8.72 22.09 -2.91
CA PRO A 96 8.43 21.18 -1.82
C PRO A 96 9.06 21.63 -0.51
N LEU A 97 8.30 21.51 0.58
CA LEU A 97 8.83 21.70 1.92
C LEU A 97 9.72 20.53 2.33
N VAL A 98 9.47 19.33 1.81
CA VAL A 98 10.26 18.15 2.14
C VAL A 98 10.61 17.36 0.88
N ILE A 99 11.91 17.09 0.71
CA ILE A 99 12.41 16.18 -0.33
C ILE A 99 13.14 15.03 0.36
N MET A 100 12.80 13.80 -0.02
CA MET A 100 13.41 12.61 0.57
C MET A 100 13.97 11.64 -0.45
N ALA A 101 15.04 10.95 -0.05
CA ALA A 101 15.56 9.79 -0.75
C ALA A 101 15.80 8.67 0.28
N ASN A 102 14.93 7.65 0.30
CA ASN A 102 15.02 6.57 1.27
C ASN A 102 15.43 5.24 0.64
N CYS A 103 16.41 4.60 1.27
CA CYS A 103 16.86 3.25 0.96
C CYS A 103 17.49 3.03 -0.43
N ASN A 104 17.89 4.10 -1.13
CA ASN A 104 18.56 4.00 -2.42
C ASN A 104 20.00 3.48 -2.27
N ILE A 105 20.31 2.35 -2.93
CA ILE A 105 21.62 1.72 -2.97
C ILE A 105 22.01 1.51 -4.44
N VAL A 106 23.27 1.76 -4.79
CA VAL A 106 23.78 1.55 -6.16
C VAL A 106 23.52 0.10 -6.59
N GLY A 107 22.99 -0.11 -7.81
CA GLY A 107 22.39 -1.39 -8.21
C GLY A 107 23.19 -2.65 -7.90
N GLN A 108 24.50 -2.68 -8.16
CA GLN A 108 25.36 -3.86 -7.87
C GLN A 108 25.44 -4.21 -6.36
N TRP A 109 25.12 -3.26 -5.49
CA TRP A 109 25.09 -3.40 -4.03
C TRP A 109 23.67 -3.44 -3.45
N ALA A 110 22.63 -3.26 -4.26
CA ALA A 110 21.25 -3.28 -3.80
C ALA A 110 20.80 -4.74 -3.53
N LYS A 111 21.29 -5.31 -2.44
CA LYS A 111 21.07 -6.68 -1.99
C LYS A 111 20.67 -6.69 -0.52
N ALA A 112 19.91 -7.70 -0.11
CA ALA A 112 19.37 -7.80 1.24
C ALA A 112 20.47 -7.79 2.31
N GLU A 113 21.57 -8.51 2.07
CA GLU A 113 22.69 -8.62 3.00
C GLU A 113 23.38 -7.27 3.23
N VAL A 114 23.59 -6.52 2.13
CA VAL A 114 24.17 -5.18 2.18
C VAL A 114 23.25 -4.20 2.92
N PHE A 115 21.93 -4.28 2.66
CA PHE A 115 20.95 -3.49 3.39
C PHE A 115 21.03 -3.76 4.89
N TYR A 116 21.01 -5.01 5.34
CA TYR A 116 21.06 -5.34 6.77
C TYR A 116 22.39 -4.92 7.41
N GLU A 117 23.51 -5.03 6.69
CA GLU A 117 24.80 -4.54 7.18
C GLU A 117 24.77 -3.02 7.43
N LEU A 118 24.29 -2.24 6.46
CA LEU A 118 24.15 -0.78 6.59
C LEU A 118 23.14 -0.40 7.68
N GLN A 119 22.08 -1.19 7.83
CA GLN A 119 21.06 -0.97 8.85
C GLN A 119 21.63 -1.17 10.25
N ARG A 120 22.40 -2.24 10.48
CA ARG A 120 23.11 -2.48 11.75
C ARG A 120 24.08 -1.34 12.10
N LYS A 121 24.71 -0.73 11.10
CA LYS A 121 25.56 0.46 11.26
C LYS A 121 24.76 1.77 11.49
N GLY A 122 23.43 1.73 11.45
CA GLY A 122 22.57 2.91 11.60
C GLY A 122 22.59 3.88 10.42
N LEU A 123 23.01 3.41 9.23
CA LEU A 123 23.24 4.24 8.05
C LEU A 123 22.04 4.33 7.11
N ILE A 124 21.10 3.38 7.20
CA ILE A 124 19.94 3.25 6.32
C ILE A 124 18.70 2.79 7.10
N CYS A 125 17.53 3.12 6.59
CA CYS A 125 16.28 2.45 6.96
C CYS A 125 15.41 2.31 5.72
N TRP A 126 14.59 1.28 5.68
CA TRP A 126 13.59 1.12 4.64
C TRP A 126 12.32 1.88 5.00
N GLY A 127 11.83 2.69 4.08
CA GLY A 127 10.61 3.50 4.24
C GLY A 127 9.34 2.79 3.80
N GLY A 128 9.38 1.50 3.42
CA GLY A 128 8.27 0.89 2.70
C GLY A 128 7.95 1.66 1.42
N LEU A 129 6.69 1.67 1.03
CA LEU A 129 6.15 2.65 0.08
C LEU A 129 5.73 3.91 0.85
N THR A 130 4.66 3.80 1.63
CA THR A 130 4.05 4.93 2.34
C THR A 130 4.54 5.22 3.77
N ALA A 131 5.38 4.37 4.39
CA ALA A 131 5.76 4.56 5.80
C ALA A 131 6.71 5.75 5.98
N GLY A 132 7.84 5.74 5.27
CA GLY A 132 8.84 6.80 5.26
C GLY A 132 8.47 8.01 4.41
N ALA A 133 7.35 7.92 3.67
CA ALA A 133 6.74 9.01 2.92
C ALA A 133 5.63 9.72 3.73
N TRP A 134 5.24 9.17 4.89
CA TRP A 134 4.19 9.67 5.77
C TRP A 134 2.78 9.66 5.13
N GLN A 135 2.47 8.62 4.36
CA GLN A 135 1.24 8.52 3.55
C GLN A 135 0.38 7.30 3.92
N TYR A 136 0.68 6.65 5.05
CA TYR A 136 -0.01 5.45 5.49
C TYR A 136 -1.32 5.80 6.24
N ILE A 137 -2.41 5.16 5.81
CA ILE A 137 -3.77 5.39 6.33
C ILE A 137 -4.38 4.10 6.92
N GLY A 138 -3.52 3.24 7.45
CA GLY A 138 -3.92 1.92 7.94
C GLY A 138 -4.24 0.94 6.81
N SER A 139 -4.99 -0.09 7.16
CA SER A 139 -5.38 -1.20 6.28
C SER A 139 -6.27 -0.73 5.13
N GLN A 140 -6.94 0.41 5.30
CA GLN A 140 -7.73 1.06 4.26
C GLN A 140 -6.89 1.42 3.01
N GLY A 141 -5.58 1.62 3.14
CA GLY A 141 -4.72 1.98 2.00
C GLY A 141 -4.66 0.95 0.87
N VAL A 142 -5.01 -0.32 1.14
CA VAL A 142 -4.97 -1.40 0.13
C VAL A 142 -6.30 -2.08 -0.12
N ILE A 143 -7.27 -1.93 0.79
CA ILE A 143 -8.49 -2.74 0.77
C ILE A 143 -9.30 -2.56 -0.52
N GLN A 144 -9.35 -1.35 -1.10
CA GLN A 144 -10.03 -1.13 -2.37
C GLN A 144 -9.36 -1.93 -3.48
N GLY A 145 -8.02 -1.88 -3.58
CA GLY A 145 -7.29 -2.66 -4.59
C GLY A 145 -7.56 -4.16 -4.44
N THR A 146 -7.55 -4.68 -3.21
CA THR A 146 -7.88 -6.09 -2.94
C THR A 146 -9.32 -6.43 -3.31
N TYR A 147 -10.27 -5.55 -3.00
CA TYR A 147 -11.68 -5.70 -3.39
C TYR A 147 -11.83 -5.71 -4.91
N GLU A 148 -11.20 -4.78 -5.63
CA GLU A 148 -11.24 -4.72 -7.10
C GLU A 148 -10.67 -5.99 -7.73
N ILE A 149 -9.56 -6.55 -7.21
CA ILE A 149 -9.03 -7.84 -7.69
C ILE A 149 -10.11 -8.93 -7.59
N PHE A 150 -10.75 -9.07 -6.42
CA PHE A 150 -11.80 -10.05 -6.23
C PHE A 150 -13.01 -9.82 -7.13
N MET A 151 -13.43 -8.58 -7.34
CA MET A 151 -14.52 -8.25 -8.24
C MET A 151 -14.17 -8.52 -9.71
N ARG A 152 -12.94 -8.26 -10.16
CA ARG A 152 -12.48 -8.64 -11.51
C ARG A 152 -12.48 -10.14 -11.71
N ILE A 153 -12.09 -10.92 -10.70
CA ILE A 153 -12.19 -12.38 -10.75
C ILE A 153 -13.67 -12.80 -10.79
N ALA A 154 -14.53 -12.19 -9.98
CA ALA A 154 -15.96 -12.44 -9.95
C ALA A 154 -16.62 -12.19 -11.31
N GLU A 155 -16.34 -11.05 -11.93
CA GLU A 155 -16.80 -10.69 -13.28
C GLU A 155 -16.37 -11.70 -14.34
N ARG A 156 -15.09 -12.11 -14.31
CA ARG A 156 -14.51 -13.00 -15.33
C ARG A 156 -14.91 -14.47 -15.17
N ARG A 157 -15.15 -14.95 -13.95
CA ARG A 157 -15.30 -16.39 -13.66
C ARG A 157 -16.59 -16.79 -12.95
N PHE A 158 -17.23 -15.89 -12.22
CA PHE A 158 -18.29 -16.26 -11.27
C PHE A 158 -19.60 -15.46 -11.43
N GLY A 159 -19.75 -14.72 -12.53
CA GLY A 159 -20.99 -14.01 -12.86
C GLY A 159 -21.17 -12.67 -12.14
N GLY A 160 -20.09 -12.10 -11.61
CA GLY A 160 -20.08 -10.75 -11.02
C GLY A 160 -20.17 -10.68 -9.50
N ASP A 161 -20.29 -11.81 -8.78
CA ASP A 161 -20.15 -11.88 -7.32
C ASP A 161 -19.40 -13.15 -6.87
N LEU A 162 -18.99 -13.20 -5.60
CA LEU A 162 -18.32 -14.36 -4.99
C LEU A 162 -19.20 -15.13 -4.00
N LEU A 163 -20.54 -15.00 -4.08
CA LEU A 163 -21.44 -15.73 -3.18
C LEU A 163 -21.36 -17.24 -3.42
N GLY A 164 -21.11 -17.99 -2.35
CA GLY A 164 -20.88 -19.44 -2.43
C GLY A 164 -19.52 -19.80 -3.02
N ARG A 165 -18.52 -18.90 -2.94
CA ARG A 165 -17.13 -19.15 -3.35
C ARG A 165 -16.20 -19.17 -2.15
N PHE A 166 -15.21 -20.05 -2.22
CA PHE A 166 -14.16 -20.20 -1.23
C PHE A 166 -12.86 -19.52 -1.69
N VAL A 167 -12.39 -18.54 -0.90
CA VAL A 167 -11.07 -17.91 -1.06
C VAL A 167 -10.13 -18.42 0.02
N LEU A 168 -8.94 -18.89 -0.37
CA LEU A 168 -7.84 -19.22 0.56
C LEU A 168 -6.72 -18.19 0.43
N THR A 169 -6.30 -17.61 1.55
CA THR A 169 -5.14 -16.71 1.61
C THR A 169 -4.37 -16.83 2.93
N ALA A 170 -3.20 -16.18 3.00
CA ALA A 170 -2.40 -16.06 4.20
C ALA A 170 -1.83 -14.65 4.39
N GLY A 171 -1.45 -14.34 5.63
CA GLY A 171 -0.95 -13.04 6.07
C GLY A 171 -2.05 -12.07 6.52
N LEU A 172 -2.07 -11.78 7.82
CA LEU A 172 -2.95 -10.83 8.51
C LEU A 172 -2.16 -9.65 9.10
N GLY A 173 -1.08 -9.25 8.43
CA GLY A 173 -0.29 -8.06 8.78
C GLY A 173 -1.01 -6.74 8.46
N GLY A 174 -0.27 -5.62 8.45
CA GLY A 174 -0.81 -4.28 8.13
C GLY A 174 -1.60 -4.23 6.82
N MET A 175 -1.04 -4.80 5.75
CA MET A 175 -1.67 -4.87 4.42
C MET A 175 -2.52 -6.14 4.25
N GLY A 176 -1.95 -7.31 4.58
CA GLY A 176 -2.61 -8.61 4.55
C GLY A 176 -3.92 -8.68 5.32
N GLY A 177 -4.04 -7.90 6.39
CA GLY A 177 -5.25 -7.80 7.20
C GLY A 177 -6.46 -7.21 6.48
N ALA A 178 -6.31 -6.62 5.29
CA ALA A 178 -7.40 -6.12 4.46
C ALA A 178 -8.12 -7.24 3.68
N GLN A 179 -7.44 -8.36 3.40
CA GLN A 179 -7.97 -9.47 2.62
C GLN A 179 -9.29 -10.06 3.14
N PRO A 180 -9.46 -10.30 4.46
CA PRO A 180 -10.68 -10.90 4.98
C PRO A 180 -11.90 -10.00 4.74
N LEU A 181 -11.78 -8.68 4.97
CA LEU A 181 -12.87 -7.74 4.74
C LEU A 181 -13.16 -7.54 3.25
N ALA A 182 -12.13 -7.43 2.41
CA ALA A 182 -12.29 -7.34 0.96
C ALA A 182 -13.03 -8.57 0.40
N GLY A 183 -12.66 -9.77 0.84
CA GLY A 183 -13.35 -11.01 0.46
C GLY A 183 -14.83 -11.00 0.86
N ARG A 184 -15.14 -10.56 2.10
CA ARG A 184 -16.54 -10.44 2.54
C ARG A 184 -17.35 -9.42 1.74
N MET A 185 -16.77 -8.26 1.47
CA MET A 185 -17.44 -7.22 0.66
C MET A 185 -17.70 -7.70 -0.78
N ALA A 186 -16.84 -8.57 -1.31
CA ALA A 186 -17.05 -9.24 -2.59
C ALA A 186 -18.02 -10.44 -2.52
N GLY A 187 -18.48 -10.83 -1.33
CA GLY A 187 -19.45 -11.90 -1.09
C GLY A 187 -18.86 -13.28 -0.75
N ALA A 188 -17.54 -13.41 -0.64
CA ALA A 188 -16.87 -14.70 -0.48
C ALA A 188 -16.90 -15.25 0.96
N ALA A 189 -16.79 -16.58 1.06
CA ALA A 189 -16.27 -17.24 2.25
C ALA A 189 -14.74 -17.31 2.14
N ILE A 190 -14.02 -16.64 3.04
CA ILE A 190 -12.57 -16.49 2.98
C ILE A 190 -11.88 -17.05 4.23
N LEU A 191 -10.89 -17.93 4.02
CA LEU A 191 -10.00 -18.44 5.05
C LEU A 191 -8.64 -17.73 4.97
N CYS A 192 -8.22 -17.10 6.07
CA CYS A 192 -6.96 -16.38 6.17
C CYS A 192 -6.05 -17.04 7.21
N VAL A 193 -4.91 -17.58 6.77
CA VAL A 193 -3.92 -18.21 7.65
C VAL A 193 -2.91 -17.17 8.13
N ASP A 194 -2.65 -17.11 9.43
CA ASP A 194 -1.52 -16.34 9.98
C ASP A 194 -0.92 -17.09 11.17
N ILE A 195 0.40 -17.08 11.31
CA ILE A 195 1.07 -17.80 12.39
C ILE A 195 1.08 -17.04 13.71
N ASP A 196 0.83 -15.72 13.67
CA ASP A 196 0.82 -14.85 14.83
C ASP A 196 -0.62 -14.62 15.32
N PRO A 197 -1.02 -15.22 16.47
CA PRO A 197 -2.37 -15.07 17.00
C PRO A 197 -2.72 -13.60 17.31
N GLU A 198 -1.75 -12.75 17.62
CA GLU A 198 -2.00 -11.33 17.88
C GLU A 198 -2.46 -10.61 16.60
N ARG A 199 -1.95 -11.01 15.43
CA ARG A 199 -2.36 -10.42 14.14
C ARG A 199 -3.81 -10.75 13.82
N ALA A 200 -4.23 -12.00 14.03
CA ALA A 200 -5.61 -12.42 13.85
C ALA A 200 -6.56 -11.68 14.82
N ARG A 201 -6.23 -11.65 16.12
CA ARG A 201 -7.02 -10.93 17.13
C ARG A 201 -7.16 -9.45 16.81
N LYS A 202 -6.08 -8.79 16.40
CA LYS A 202 -6.10 -7.37 16.02
C LYS A 202 -7.07 -7.10 14.87
N ARG A 203 -7.11 -7.97 13.85
CA ARG A 203 -8.03 -7.85 12.71
C ARG A 203 -9.48 -8.10 13.11
N GLN A 204 -9.71 -9.00 14.07
CA GLN A 204 -11.04 -9.24 14.62
C GLN A 204 -11.54 -8.02 15.43
N GLN A 205 -10.68 -7.45 16.28
CA GLN A 205 -11.03 -6.28 17.10
C GLN A 205 -11.45 -5.05 16.28
N ILE A 206 -10.86 -4.86 15.08
CA ILE A 206 -11.20 -3.76 14.18
C ILE A 206 -12.31 -4.12 13.17
N GLY A 207 -12.92 -5.31 13.28
CA GLY A 207 -14.04 -5.75 12.43
C GLY A 207 -13.66 -6.23 11.02
N TYR A 208 -12.36 -6.36 10.72
CA TYR A 208 -11.90 -6.86 9.41
C TYR A 208 -12.05 -8.38 9.31
N LEU A 209 -11.84 -9.10 10.42
CA LEU A 209 -12.03 -10.54 10.55
C LEU A 209 -13.24 -10.85 11.42
N GLN A 210 -14.09 -11.81 11.04
CA GLN A 210 -15.26 -12.17 11.87
C GLN A 210 -14.90 -13.24 12.91
N GLU A 211 -14.33 -14.35 12.45
CA GLU A 211 -14.12 -15.53 13.28
C GLU A 211 -12.64 -15.94 13.31
N ILE A 212 -12.22 -16.57 14.40
CA ILE A 212 -10.92 -17.24 14.51
C ILE A 212 -11.21 -18.70 14.88
N ALA A 213 -10.93 -19.61 13.96
CA ALA A 213 -11.15 -21.03 14.17
C ALA A 213 -10.05 -21.63 15.09
N PRO A 214 -10.39 -22.59 15.96
CA PRO A 214 -9.43 -23.24 16.85
C PRO A 214 -8.47 -24.19 16.13
N ASP A 215 -8.89 -24.75 15.00
CA ASP A 215 -8.12 -25.70 14.19
C ASP A 215 -8.60 -25.69 12.73
N LEU A 216 -7.85 -26.39 11.87
CA LEU A 216 -8.12 -26.46 10.43
C LEU A 216 -9.44 -27.16 10.11
N ASP A 217 -9.82 -28.19 10.89
CA ASP A 217 -11.03 -28.97 10.64
C ASP A 217 -12.26 -28.07 10.84
N THR A 218 -12.32 -27.39 11.99
CA THR A 218 -13.36 -26.41 12.31
C THR A 218 -13.39 -25.27 11.28
N ALA A 219 -12.21 -24.75 10.88
CA ALA A 219 -12.13 -23.69 9.88
C ALA A 219 -12.76 -24.11 8.55
N LEU A 220 -12.46 -25.33 8.07
CA LEU A 220 -13.00 -25.85 6.81
C LEU A 220 -14.49 -26.15 6.91
N GLU A 221 -14.99 -26.64 8.05
CA GLU A 221 -16.43 -26.82 8.29
C GLU A 221 -17.20 -25.48 8.24
N MET A 222 -16.65 -24.43 8.85
CA MET A 222 -17.24 -23.09 8.82
C MET A 222 -17.31 -22.52 7.40
N ILE A 223 -16.24 -22.73 6.62
CA ILE A 223 -16.16 -22.32 5.22
C ILE A 223 -17.15 -23.10 4.36
N ASP A 224 -17.19 -24.43 4.48
CA ASP A 224 -18.11 -25.30 3.73
C ASP A 224 -19.58 -24.94 4.01
N ALA A 225 -19.93 -24.70 5.28
CA ALA A 225 -21.25 -24.20 5.65
C ALA A 225 -21.55 -22.84 5.00
N ALA A 226 -20.60 -21.90 5.05
CA ALA A 226 -20.79 -20.58 4.44
C ALA A 226 -20.97 -20.64 2.91
N VAL A 227 -20.21 -21.52 2.25
CA VAL A 227 -20.31 -21.76 0.81
C VAL A 227 -21.68 -22.35 0.45
N LYS A 228 -22.15 -23.38 1.18
CA LYS A 228 -23.46 -24.00 0.97
C LYS A 228 -24.62 -23.04 1.20
N ASP A 229 -24.51 -22.21 2.24
CA ASP A 229 -25.51 -21.20 2.58
C ASP A 229 -25.43 -19.94 1.69
N ARG A 230 -24.46 -19.87 0.77
CA ARG A 230 -24.17 -18.69 -0.07
C ARG A 230 -24.03 -17.41 0.75
N ARG A 231 -23.34 -17.47 1.89
CA ARG A 231 -23.12 -16.32 2.79
C ARG A 231 -21.64 -15.92 2.80
N ALA A 232 -21.39 -14.61 2.84
CA ALA A 232 -20.06 -14.07 3.06
C ALA A 232 -19.59 -14.37 4.49
N LEU A 233 -18.34 -14.80 4.66
CA LEU A 233 -17.73 -15.09 5.96
C LEU A 233 -16.22 -14.89 5.89
N SER A 234 -15.60 -14.29 6.91
CA SER A 234 -14.15 -14.33 7.06
C SER A 234 -13.72 -15.11 8.29
N VAL A 235 -12.90 -16.15 8.09
CA VAL A 235 -12.36 -17.04 9.12
C VAL A 235 -10.84 -16.91 9.14
N GLY A 236 -10.28 -16.66 10.33
CA GLY A 236 -8.85 -16.69 10.57
C GLY A 236 -8.45 -18.05 11.12
N LEU A 237 -7.28 -18.54 10.74
CA LEU A 237 -6.67 -19.73 11.30
C LEU A 237 -5.25 -19.42 11.77
N VAL A 238 -4.98 -19.69 13.05
CA VAL A 238 -3.63 -19.55 13.60
C VAL A 238 -2.81 -20.77 13.20
N GLY A 239 -1.89 -20.60 12.25
CA GLY A 239 -1.07 -21.70 11.71
C GLY A 239 -0.04 -21.24 10.69
N ASN A 240 0.86 -22.15 10.28
CA ASN A 240 1.84 -21.85 9.23
C ASN A 240 1.23 -22.10 7.84
N ALA A 241 1.27 -21.12 6.95
CA ALA A 241 0.76 -21.27 5.58
C ALA A 241 1.48 -22.40 4.79
N ALA A 242 2.79 -22.60 5.03
CA ALA A 242 3.55 -23.70 4.44
C ALA A 242 3.18 -25.09 4.99
N GLU A 243 2.34 -25.17 6.03
CA GLU A 243 1.76 -26.42 6.53
C GLU A 243 0.30 -26.55 6.09
N VAL A 244 -0.47 -25.48 6.24
CA VAL A 244 -1.92 -25.46 5.98
C VAL A 244 -2.23 -25.63 4.49
N TYR A 245 -1.51 -24.95 3.59
CA TYR A 245 -1.81 -25.03 2.15
C TYR A 245 -1.56 -26.43 1.58
N PRO A 246 -0.38 -27.06 1.82
CA PRO A 246 -0.17 -28.45 1.43
C PRO A 246 -1.18 -29.40 2.05
N GLU A 247 -1.60 -29.15 3.30
CA GLU A 247 -2.58 -29.99 3.98
C GLU A 247 -3.97 -29.93 3.32
N ILE A 248 -4.48 -28.73 3.01
CA ILE A 248 -5.74 -28.57 2.27
C ILE A 248 -5.64 -29.26 0.89
N ALA A 249 -4.52 -29.09 0.19
CA ALA A 249 -4.29 -29.74 -1.10
C ALA A 249 -4.29 -31.27 -1.00
N ARG A 250 -3.68 -31.83 0.06
CA ARG A 250 -3.62 -33.27 0.36
C ARG A 250 -5.00 -33.85 0.67
N ARG A 251 -5.86 -33.09 1.35
CA ARG A 251 -7.27 -33.47 1.62
C ARG A 251 -8.16 -33.41 0.38
N GLY A 252 -7.66 -32.91 -0.74
CA GLY A 252 -8.41 -32.84 -2.00
C GLY A 252 -9.42 -31.70 -2.06
N ILE A 253 -9.41 -30.78 -1.10
CA ILE A 253 -10.25 -29.58 -1.09
C ILE A 253 -9.65 -28.57 -2.07
N VAL A 254 -10.48 -27.98 -2.92
CA VAL A 254 -10.04 -27.04 -3.97
C VAL A 254 -10.74 -25.71 -3.76
N PRO A 255 -10.04 -24.68 -3.24
CA PRO A 255 -10.60 -23.32 -3.18
C PRO A 255 -10.92 -22.78 -4.57
N ASP A 256 -11.92 -21.91 -4.70
CA ASP A 256 -12.21 -21.24 -5.99
C ASP A 256 -11.10 -20.23 -6.33
N ILE A 257 -10.57 -19.53 -5.32
CA ILE A 257 -9.50 -18.52 -5.45
C ILE A 257 -8.40 -18.79 -4.41
N VAL A 258 -7.14 -18.71 -4.82
CA VAL A 258 -5.97 -18.85 -3.93
C VAL A 258 -4.99 -17.70 -4.17
N THR A 259 -4.51 -17.09 -3.10
CA THR A 259 -3.46 -16.06 -3.15
C THR A 259 -2.63 -16.10 -1.87
N ASP A 260 -1.57 -15.31 -1.77
CA ASP A 260 -0.80 -15.12 -0.55
C ASP A 260 -0.43 -13.65 -0.35
N GLN A 261 -0.42 -13.19 0.91
CA GLN A 261 0.10 -11.88 1.30
C GLN A 261 0.91 -11.95 2.59
N THR A 262 1.57 -13.09 2.85
CA THR A 262 2.66 -13.14 3.83
C THR A 262 3.77 -12.16 3.46
N SER A 263 4.65 -11.80 4.39
CA SER A 263 5.80 -10.95 4.09
C SER A 263 6.96 -11.77 3.48
N ALA A 264 6.68 -12.53 2.42
CA ALA A 264 7.66 -13.38 1.71
C ALA A 264 8.80 -12.58 1.08
N HIS A 265 8.62 -11.27 0.92
CA HIS A 265 9.64 -10.35 0.45
C HIS A 265 10.82 -10.21 1.41
N ASP A 266 10.65 -10.56 2.69
CA ASP A 266 11.70 -10.51 3.69
C ASP A 266 11.78 -11.85 4.43
N LEU A 267 12.79 -12.65 4.08
CA LEU A 267 12.97 -13.97 4.64
C LEU A 267 13.52 -13.99 6.08
N VAL A 268 13.95 -12.84 6.61
CA VAL A 268 14.52 -12.70 7.96
C VAL A 268 13.47 -12.25 8.97
N TYR A 269 12.66 -11.25 8.60
CA TYR A 269 11.66 -10.65 9.48
C TYR A 269 10.22 -11.02 9.13
N GLY A 270 9.96 -11.41 7.87
CA GLY A 270 8.61 -11.47 7.31
C GLY A 270 8.00 -12.87 7.20
N TYR A 271 8.77 -13.88 6.78
CA TYR A 271 8.28 -15.26 6.61
C TYR A 271 8.77 -16.17 7.75
N VAL A 272 7.86 -16.93 8.37
CA VAL A 272 8.19 -17.87 9.45
C VAL A 272 8.36 -19.28 8.87
N PRO A 273 9.55 -19.89 8.97
CA PRO A 273 9.78 -21.24 8.47
C PRO A 273 8.85 -22.27 9.12
N LYS A 274 8.49 -23.29 8.35
CA LYS A 274 7.76 -24.47 8.82
C LYS A 274 8.48 -25.12 10.01
N GLY A 275 7.73 -25.51 11.04
CA GLY A 275 8.28 -26.09 12.27
C GLY A 275 9.06 -25.14 13.19
N MET A 276 9.12 -23.84 12.90
CA MET A 276 9.71 -22.83 13.80
C MET A 276 8.64 -21.99 14.49
N SER A 277 8.88 -21.67 15.76
CA SER A 277 8.07 -20.70 16.52
C SER A 277 8.50 -19.26 16.24
N LEU A 278 7.61 -18.30 16.52
CA LEU A 278 7.92 -16.86 16.42
C LEU A 278 9.15 -16.47 17.25
N ASP A 279 9.33 -17.05 18.43
CA ASP A 279 10.45 -16.70 19.30
C ASP A 279 11.78 -17.31 18.83
N GLN A 280 11.74 -18.51 18.23
CA GLN A 280 12.90 -19.08 17.55
C GLN A 280 13.33 -18.19 16.37
N VAL A 281 12.38 -17.74 15.55
CA VAL A 281 12.67 -16.82 14.45
C VAL A 281 13.26 -15.50 14.96
N LYS A 282 12.65 -14.90 16.00
CA LYS A 282 13.18 -13.66 16.60
C LYS A 282 14.63 -13.82 17.07
N GLY A 283 14.96 -14.94 17.72
CA GLY A 283 16.30 -15.21 18.23
C GLY A 283 17.38 -15.37 17.16
N LEU A 284 17.00 -15.67 15.91
CA LEU A 284 17.93 -15.86 14.80
C LEU A 284 18.10 -14.62 13.90
N ARG A 285 17.42 -13.49 14.19
CA ARG A 285 17.43 -12.31 13.33
C ARG A 285 18.76 -11.56 13.27
N ASP A 286 19.61 -11.71 14.27
CA ASP A 286 20.89 -11.00 14.34
C ASP A 286 22.02 -11.86 13.76
N ASP A 287 22.31 -13.01 14.38
CA ASP A 287 23.45 -13.87 14.02
C ASP A 287 23.07 -15.06 13.11
N GLY A 288 21.78 -15.32 12.93
CA GLY A 288 21.24 -16.48 12.20
C GLY A 288 20.56 -16.15 10.86
N GLN A 289 20.77 -14.94 10.30
CA GLN A 289 20.03 -14.47 9.13
C GLN A 289 20.11 -15.43 7.94
N GLY A 290 21.30 -15.93 7.61
CA GLY A 290 21.47 -16.87 6.49
C GLY A 290 20.71 -18.19 6.68
N GLN A 291 20.66 -18.70 7.93
CA GLN A 291 19.88 -19.89 8.28
C GLN A 291 18.38 -19.63 8.13
N LEU A 292 17.89 -18.49 8.63
CA LEU A 292 16.49 -18.10 8.46
C LEU A 292 16.12 -17.99 6.98
N MET A 293 16.94 -17.30 6.18
CA MET A 293 16.68 -17.13 4.75
C MET A 293 16.58 -18.48 4.03
N ALA A 294 17.47 -19.42 4.32
CA ALA A 294 17.43 -20.76 3.75
C ALA A 294 16.16 -21.54 4.17
N ALA A 295 15.82 -21.53 5.47
CA ALA A 295 14.66 -22.25 6.00
C ALA A 295 13.32 -21.66 5.51
N SER A 296 13.22 -20.33 5.45
CA SER A 296 12.06 -19.61 4.92
C SER A 296 11.86 -19.94 3.45
N ARG A 297 12.93 -19.94 2.64
CA ARG A 297 12.85 -20.30 1.21
C ARG A 297 12.40 -21.75 1.02
N ALA A 298 12.93 -22.70 1.80
CA ALA A 298 12.49 -24.09 1.75
C ALA A 298 10.99 -24.24 2.09
N SER A 299 10.48 -23.45 3.04
CA SER A 299 9.06 -23.45 3.39
C SER A 299 8.19 -22.82 2.29
N ILE A 300 8.67 -21.75 1.66
CA ILE A 300 7.99 -21.11 0.52
C ILE A 300 7.88 -22.05 -0.68
N VAL A 301 8.88 -22.91 -0.91
CA VAL A 301 8.83 -23.94 -1.97
C VAL A 301 7.61 -24.85 -1.78
N GLU A 302 7.37 -25.35 -0.57
CA GLU A 302 6.18 -26.17 -0.28
C GLU A 302 4.88 -25.39 -0.43
N HIS A 303 4.85 -24.15 0.05
CA HIS A 303 3.68 -23.26 -0.04
C HIS A 303 3.29 -22.98 -1.51
N VAL A 304 4.23 -22.53 -2.34
CA VAL A 304 3.97 -22.23 -3.76
C VAL A 304 3.69 -23.50 -4.56
N SER A 305 4.29 -24.63 -4.21
CA SER A 305 3.95 -25.92 -4.83
C SER A 305 2.47 -26.29 -4.59
N ALA A 306 1.93 -26.00 -3.40
CA ALA A 306 0.51 -26.18 -3.14
C ALA A 306 -0.36 -25.19 -3.93
N MET A 307 0.04 -23.92 -4.04
CA MET A 307 -0.64 -22.93 -4.89
C MET A 307 -0.72 -23.39 -6.36
N LEU A 308 0.39 -23.88 -6.93
CA LEU A 308 0.42 -24.44 -8.28
C LEU A 308 -0.47 -25.70 -8.41
N ALA A 309 -0.52 -26.54 -7.36
CA ALA A 309 -1.39 -27.71 -7.36
C ALA A 309 -2.87 -27.34 -7.36
N PHE A 310 -3.27 -26.28 -6.65
CA PHE A 310 -4.63 -25.72 -6.72
C PHE A 310 -4.93 -25.15 -8.10
N GLN A 311 -4.00 -24.39 -8.68
CA GLN A 311 -4.13 -23.84 -10.04
C GLN A 311 -4.39 -24.97 -11.07
N LYS A 312 -3.62 -26.06 -11.00
CA LYS A 312 -3.80 -27.23 -11.86
C LYS A 312 -5.16 -27.92 -11.69
N LYS A 313 -5.76 -27.82 -10.49
CA LYS A 313 -7.10 -28.35 -10.18
C LYS A 313 -8.24 -27.37 -10.53
N GLY A 314 -7.92 -26.17 -11.03
CA GLY A 314 -8.89 -25.22 -11.56
C GLY A 314 -9.11 -23.96 -10.71
N SER A 315 -8.43 -23.80 -9.58
CA SER A 315 -8.48 -22.56 -8.78
C SER A 315 -7.97 -21.37 -9.58
N GLU A 316 -8.55 -20.18 -9.37
CA GLU A 316 -7.91 -18.92 -9.78
C GLU A 316 -6.76 -18.64 -8.81
N VAL A 317 -5.52 -18.65 -9.27
CA VAL A 317 -4.34 -18.48 -8.41
C VAL A 317 -3.55 -17.28 -8.87
N PHE A 318 -3.20 -16.38 -7.96
CA PHE A 318 -2.39 -15.21 -8.27
C PHE A 318 -1.42 -14.86 -7.13
N ASP A 319 -0.34 -14.15 -7.48
CA ASP A 319 0.58 -13.51 -6.53
C ASP A 319 0.06 -12.10 -6.21
N ASN A 320 -0.01 -11.76 -4.92
CA ASN A 320 -0.47 -10.46 -4.43
C ASN A 320 0.68 -9.51 -4.03
N GLY A 321 1.80 -9.58 -4.77
CA GLY A 321 2.89 -8.62 -4.73
C GLY A 321 3.79 -8.72 -3.52
N ASN A 322 4.26 -9.93 -3.19
CA ASN A 322 5.13 -10.14 -2.03
C ASN A 322 6.42 -10.93 -2.34
N LEU A 323 6.79 -11.09 -3.61
CA LEU A 323 7.95 -11.85 -4.08
C LEU A 323 7.92 -13.36 -3.78
N ILE A 324 6.80 -13.93 -3.35
CA ILE A 324 6.76 -15.36 -3.00
C ILE A 324 7.14 -16.26 -4.19
N ARG A 325 6.73 -15.91 -5.42
CA ARG A 325 7.12 -16.62 -6.65
C ARG A 325 8.62 -16.54 -6.91
N THR A 326 9.22 -15.37 -6.69
CA THR A 326 10.66 -15.17 -6.83
C THR A 326 11.43 -16.06 -5.86
N GLN A 327 11.02 -16.09 -4.59
CA GLN A 327 11.64 -16.93 -3.58
C GLN A 327 11.47 -18.43 -3.87
N ALA A 328 10.29 -18.85 -4.34
CA ALA A 328 10.06 -20.22 -4.76
C ALA A 328 10.91 -20.61 -5.98
N LYS A 329 11.07 -19.71 -6.96
CA LYS A 329 11.92 -19.91 -8.13
C LYS A 329 13.39 -20.08 -7.73
N GLU A 330 13.90 -19.23 -6.85
CA GLU A 330 15.24 -19.37 -6.26
C GLU A 330 15.38 -20.68 -5.48
N GLY A 331 14.30 -21.16 -4.86
CA GLY A 331 14.24 -22.43 -4.15
C GLY A 331 14.10 -23.67 -5.04
N GLY A 332 14.01 -23.51 -6.37
CA GLY A 332 13.97 -24.61 -7.34
C GLY A 332 12.60 -24.89 -7.97
N VAL A 333 11.54 -24.15 -7.63
CA VAL A 333 10.23 -24.26 -8.30
C VAL A 333 10.30 -23.60 -9.67
N THR A 334 10.69 -24.38 -10.69
CA THR A 334 11.01 -23.85 -12.02
C THR A 334 9.84 -23.12 -12.68
N ASN A 335 8.61 -23.49 -12.36
CA ASN A 335 7.39 -22.94 -12.93
C ASN A 335 6.61 -22.03 -11.96
N ALA A 336 7.28 -21.44 -10.95
CA ALA A 336 6.65 -20.54 -9.98
C ALA A 336 5.94 -19.34 -10.61
N PHE A 337 6.43 -18.85 -11.75
CA PHE A 337 5.85 -17.73 -12.50
C PHE A 337 4.70 -18.13 -13.46
N ASP A 338 4.25 -19.39 -13.42
CA ASP A 338 2.96 -19.80 -13.99
C ASP A 338 1.80 -19.19 -13.18
N ILE A 339 2.06 -18.83 -11.91
CA ILE A 339 1.15 -18.01 -11.12
C ILE A 339 1.30 -16.55 -11.60
N PRO A 340 0.24 -15.93 -12.16
CA PRO A 340 0.29 -14.54 -12.60
C PRO A 340 0.31 -13.57 -11.41
N ILE A 341 0.90 -12.40 -11.62
CA ILE A 341 0.85 -11.29 -10.67
C ILE A 341 -0.48 -10.52 -10.79
N PHE A 342 -1.05 -10.09 -9.67
CA PHE A 342 -2.34 -9.40 -9.65
C PHE A 342 -2.39 -8.12 -10.51
N THR A 343 -1.27 -7.40 -10.61
CA THR A 343 -1.16 -6.14 -11.36
C THR A 343 -1.39 -6.39 -12.84
N GLU A 344 -0.66 -7.33 -13.43
CA GLU A 344 -0.79 -7.74 -14.82
C GLU A 344 -2.16 -8.38 -15.07
N ALA A 345 -2.56 -9.31 -14.21
CA ALA A 345 -3.79 -10.07 -14.41
C ALA A 345 -5.04 -9.21 -14.33
N TYR A 346 -5.11 -8.24 -13.39
CA TYR A 346 -6.38 -7.60 -13.02
C TYR A 346 -6.37 -6.07 -13.06
N LEU A 347 -5.24 -5.42 -12.80
CA LEU A 347 -5.23 -3.97 -12.53
C LEU A 347 -4.55 -3.13 -13.61
N ARG A 348 -3.76 -3.73 -14.50
CA ARG A 348 -3.02 -3.00 -15.54
C ARG A 348 -3.89 -2.12 -16.43
N PRO A 349 -5.09 -2.54 -16.88
CA PRO A 349 -5.96 -1.65 -17.65
C PRO A 349 -6.36 -0.38 -16.90
N LEU A 350 -6.43 -0.43 -15.56
CA LEU A 350 -6.67 0.76 -14.73
C LEU A 350 -5.44 1.67 -14.71
N PHE A 351 -4.25 1.10 -14.48
CA PHE A 351 -3.00 1.86 -14.47
C PHE A 351 -2.66 2.48 -15.84
N ALA A 352 -3.01 1.82 -16.94
CA ALA A 352 -2.84 2.38 -18.28
C ALA A 352 -3.65 3.68 -18.47
N ARG A 353 -4.74 3.86 -17.72
CA ARG A 353 -5.54 5.09 -17.66
C ARG A 353 -5.20 5.99 -16.46
N ALA A 354 -4.07 5.74 -15.80
CA ALA A 354 -3.64 6.37 -14.55
C ALA A 354 -4.66 6.29 -13.39
N ILE A 355 -5.57 5.32 -13.43
CA ILE A 355 -6.49 5.00 -12.34
C ILE A 355 -5.70 4.19 -11.30
N GLY A 356 -5.60 4.70 -10.08
CA GLY A 356 -4.76 4.13 -9.04
C GLY A 356 -5.11 4.63 -7.63
N PRO A 357 -4.36 4.23 -6.60
CA PRO A 357 -4.74 4.33 -5.18
C PRO A 357 -4.62 5.73 -4.58
N PHE A 358 -5.34 6.70 -5.16
CA PHE A 358 -5.45 8.08 -4.68
C PHE A 358 -6.16 8.13 -3.33
N ARG A 359 -5.66 8.96 -2.42
CA ARG A 359 -6.14 9.02 -1.04
C ARG A 359 -6.00 10.41 -0.44
N TRP A 360 -6.73 10.64 0.64
CA TRP A 360 -6.65 11.88 1.38
C TRP A 360 -6.92 11.69 2.86
N MET A 361 -6.41 12.61 3.67
CA MET A 361 -6.55 12.64 5.12
C MET A 361 -7.09 14.00 5.56
N ALA A 362 -8.16 14.00 6.34
CA ALA A 362 -8.75 15.20 6.91
C ALA A 362 -7.90 15.65 8.11
N LEU A 363 -7.12 16.73 7.95
CA LEU A 363 -6.18 17.19 8.98
C LEU A 363 -6.91 17.78 10.18
N SER A 364 -8.18 18.17 10.04
CA SER A 364 -9.08 18.51 11.15
C SER A 364 -9.21 17.38 12.18
N GLY A 365 -9.04 16.12 11.76
CA GLY A 365 -9.31 14.94 12.58
C GLY A 365 -10.81 14.59 12.68
N GLU A 366 -11.65 15.18 11.83
CA GLU A 366 -13.10 15.08 11.90
C GLU A 366 -13.66 14.19 10.78
N GLU A 367 -14.39 13.15 11.17
CA GLU A 367 -14.98 12.18 10.23
C GLU A 367 -16.01 12.82 9.29
N SER A 368 -16.65 13.91 9.74
CA SER A 368 -17.60 14.69 8.93
C SER A 368 -16.97 15.26 7.66
N ASP A 369 -15.67 15.57 7.70
CA ASP A 369 -14.98 16.10 6.51
C ASP A 369 -14.84 15.00 5.45
N ILE A 370 -14.52 13.77 5.86
CA ILE A 370 -14.49 12.61 4.95
C ILE A 370 -15.90 12.29 4.44
N ALA A 371 -16.91 12.31 5.31
CA ALA A 371 -18.29 12.08 4.90
C ALA A 371 -18.73 13.07 3.82
N ARG A 372 -18.37 14.34 3.96
CA ARG A 372 -18.67 15.38 2.99
C ARG A 372 -17.92 15.21 1.66
N ILE A 373 -16.65 14.82 1.70
CA ILE A 373 -15.87 14.51 0.49
C ILE A 373 -16.42 13.25 -0.20
N ASP A 374 -16.86 12.26 0.57
CA ASP A 374 -17.54 11.08 0.02
C ASP A 374 -18.84 11.48 -0.72
N ASP A 375 -19.63 12.44 -0.20
CA ASP A 375 -20.83 12.93 -0.91
C ASP A 375 -20.44 13.66 -2.21
N LEU A 376 -19.39 14.49 -2.13
CA LEU A 376 -18.86 15.20 -3.29
C LEU A 376 -18.42 14.24 -4.41
N LEU A 377 -17.81 13.10 -4.07
CA LEU A 377 -17.43 12.07 -5.05
C LEU A 377 -18.63 11.49 -5.78
N ILE A 378 -19.72 11.21 -5.07
CA ILE A 378 -20.96 10.70 -5.67
C ILE A 378 -21.62 11.77 -6.55
N GLU A 379 -21.58 13.04 -6.13
CA GLU A 379 -22.08 14.18 -6.90
C GLU A 379 -21.28 14.41 -8.20
N MET A 380 -19.94 14.36 -8.11
CA MET A 380 -19.04 14.66 -9.23
C MET A 380 -18.92 13.52 -10.23
N PHE A 381 -19.01 12.26 -9.77
CA PHE A 381 -18.76 11.07 -10.58
C PHE A 381 -19.89 10.04 -10.49
N PRO A 382 -21.17 10.41 -10.74
CA PRO A 382 -22.32 9.53 -10.50
C PRO A 382 -22.33 8.26 -11.39
N ASP A 383 -21.66 8.33 -12.55
CA ASP A 383 -21.60 7.23 -13.51
C ASP A 383 -20.38 6.32 -13.31
N ASN A 384 -19.41 6.72 -12.49
CA ASN A 384 -18.21 5.93 -12.24
C ASN A 384 -18.49 4.86 -11.17
N LYS A 385 -18.88 3.65 -11.62
CA LYS A 385 -19.27 2.55 -10.73
C LYS A 385 -18.15 2.03 -9.82
N ILE A 386 -16.89 2.17 -10.21
CA ILE A 386 -15.74 1.84 -9.35
C ILE A 386 -15.79 2.71 -8.11
N ILE A 387 -15.97 4.03 -8.28
CA ILE A 387 -16.06 4.98 -7.16
C ILE A 387 -17.37 4.79 -6.40
N THR A 388 -18.53 4.82 -7.07
CA THR A 388 -19.81 4.88 -6.35
C THR A 388 -20.09 3.62 -5.54
N ASN A 389 -19.72 2.44 -6.06
CA ASN A 389 -19.86 1.19 -5.30
C ASN A 389 -18.89 1.14 -4.12
N TRP A 390 -17.64 1.54 -4.36
CA TRP A 390 -16.61 1.59 -3.34
C TRP A 390 -16.98 2.52 -2.19
N ILE A 391 -17.38 3.77 -2.46
CA ILE A 391 -17.72 4.74 -1.42
C ILE A 391 -18.89 4.27 -0.56
N ARG A 392 -19.91 3.63 -1.17
CA ARG A 392 -21.01 3.02 -0.42
C ARG A 392 -20.51 1.95 0.57
N LEU A 393 -19.68 1.02 0.09
CA LEU A 393 -19.10 -0.04 0.93
C LEU A 393 -18.16 0.51 2.00
N ALA A 394 -17.33 1.48 1.65
CA ALA A 394 -16.33 2.07 2.54
C ALA A 394 -16.98 2.83 3.70
N ARG A 395 -18.11 3.51 3.46
CA ARG A 395 -18.93 4.13 4.52
C ARG A 395 -19.49 3.13 5.51
N GLU A 396 -19.93 1.97 5.01
CA GLU A 396 -20.59 0.96 5.84
C GLU A 396 -19.60 0.10 6.63
N HIS A 397 -18.44 -0.22 6.03
CA HIS A 397 -17.59 -1.30 6.52
C HIS A 397 -16.18 -0.89 6.92
N VAL A 398 -15.68 0.28 6.49
CA VAL A 398 -14.26 0.62 6.68
C VAL A 398 -14.11 1.62 7.81
N PRO A 399 -13.65 1.19 9.00
CA PRO A 399 -13.37 2.09 10.11
C PRO A 399 -12.13 2.94 9.82
N PHE A 400 -12.09 4.14 10.39
CA PHE A 400 -10.91 4.99 10.34
C PHE A 400 -9.83 4.50 11.31
N GLU A 401 -8.58 4.52 10.86
CA GLU A 401 -7.40 4.29 11.68
C GLU A 401 -6.55 5.56 11.69
N GLY A 402 -6.45 6.23 12.85
CA GLY A 402 -5.75 7.52 12.94
C GLY A 402 -6.60 8.69 12.44
N LEU A 403 -5.99 9.62 11.70
CA LEU A 403 -6.72 10.69 11.01
C LEU A 403 -7.79 10.07 10.10
N PRO A 404 -9.04 10.58 10.12
CA PRO A 404 -10.04 10.16 9.16
C PRO A 404 -9.50 10.35 7.74
N ALA A 405 -9.53 9.27 6.98
CA ALA A 405 -8.92 9.19 5.67
C ALA A 405 -9.75 8.31 4.75
N ARG A 406 -9.64 8.55 3.45
CA ARG A 406 -10.32 7.76 2.43
C ARG A 406 -9.37 7.49 1.27
N ILE A 407 -9.50 6.29 0.71
CA ILE A 407 -8.94 5.92 -0.58
C ILE A 407 -10.08 5.92 -1.61
N ALA A 408 -9.82 6.36 -2.83
CA ALA A 408 -10.70 6.12 -3.98
C ALA A 408 -9.86 6.08 -5.25
N TRP A 409 -10.04 5.04 -6.07
CA TRP A 409 -9.27 4.92 -7.31
C TRP A 409 -9.80 5.88 -8.38
N LEU A 410 -9.04 6.94 -8.64
CA LEU A 410 -9.34 8.00 -9.59
C LEU A 410 -8.26 8.10 -10.66
N GLY A 411 -8.67 8.40 -11.89
CA GLY A 411 -7.80 8.54 -13.06
C GLY A 411 -7.34 9.97 -13.33
N HIS A 412 -6.79 10.16 -14.52
CA HIS A 412 -6.35 11.46 -15.01
C HIS A 412 -7.52 12.47 -15.11
N GLY A 413 -7.28 13.70 -14.65
CA GLY A 413 -8.29 14.77 -14.54
C GLY A 413 -9.22 14.63 -13.32
N GLU A 414 -9.69 13.42 -12.99
CA GLU A 414 -10.58 13.19 -11.84
C GLU A 414 -9.91 13.54 -10.50
N ARG A 415 -8.64 13.16 -10.30
CA ARG A 415 -7.86 13.50 -9.10
C ARG A 415 -7.75 15.01 -8.89
N THR A 416 -7.35 15.73 -9.94
CA THR A 416 -7.20 17.19 -9.90
C THR A 416 -8.53 17.87 -9.63
N ALA A 417 -9.59 17.48 -10.35
CA ALA A 417 -10.91 18.06 -10.19
C ALA A 417 -11.45 17.92 -8.76
N LEU A 418 -11.33 16.72 -8.17
CA LEU A 418 -11.72 16.50 -6.79
C LEU A 418 -10.92 17.39 -5.84
N ALA A 419 -9.60 17.38 -5.96
CA ALA A 419 -8.73 18.03 -4.99
C ALA A 419 -8.91 19.56 -4.99
N ARG A 420 -9.05 20.17 -6.17
CA ARG A 420 -9.37 21.60 -6.30
C ARG A 420 -10.75 21.93 -5.74
N ARG A 421 -11.75 21.09 -5.98
CA ARG A 421 -13.08 21.28 -5.40
C ARG A 421 -13.06 21.20 -3.88
N VAL A 422 -12.32 20.23 -3.31
CA VAL A 422 -12.09 20.10 -1.87
C VAL A 422 -11.35 21.32 -1.31
N ASN A 423 -10.34 21.86 -2.01
CA ASN A 423 -9.69 23.11 -1.61
C ASN A 423 -10.69 24.26 -1.49
N GLY A 424 -11.63 24.37 -2.43
CA GLY A 424 -12.74 25.32 -2.35
C GLY A 424 -13.67 25.10 -1.14
N LEU A 425 -13.89 23.85 -0.72
CA LEU A 425 -14.68 23.53 0.48
C LEU A 425 -13.94 23.88 1.79
N VAL A 426 -12.61 23.79 1.79
CA VAL A 426 -11.78 24.30 2.91
C VAL A 426 -11.87 25.82 2.96
N ALA A 427 -11.76 26.50 1.82
CA ALA A 427 -11.83 27.95 1.72
C ALA A 427 -13.19 28.52 2.19
N SER A 428 -14.30 27.83 1.90
CA SER A 428 -15.64 28.24 2.32
C SER A 428 -15.95 27.91 3.79
N GLY A 429 -15.10 27.12 4.46
CA GLY A 429 -15.35 26.61 5.82
C GLY A 429 -16.39 25.49 5.89
N GLU A 430 -16.78 24.90 4.75
CA GLU A 430 -17.67 23.74 4.70
C GLU A 430 -16.95 22.46 5.22
N LEU A 431 -15.64 22.36 5.00
CA LEU A 431 -14.78 21.43 5.72
C LEU A 431 -14.17 22.11 6.95
N LYS A 432 -14.00 21.35 8.03
CA LYS A 432 -13.51 21.88 9.31
C LYS A 432 -12.01 22.19 9.32
N GLY A 433 -11.26 21.76 8.31
CA GLY A 433 -9.85 22.10 8.17
C GLY A 433 -9.22 21.55 6.88
N PRO A 434 -7.92 21.79 6.69
CA PRO A 434 -7.21 21.36 5.50
C PRO A 434 -7.20 19.85 5.26
N VAL A 435 -6.97 19.47 4.01
CA VAL A 435 -6.93 18.07 3.57
C VAL A 435 -5.59 17.81 2.89
N ALA A 436 -4.92 16.73 3.30
CA ALA A 436 -3.70 16.28 2.61
C ALA A 436 -4.05 15.19 1.60
N PHE A 437 -3.77 15.43 0.32
CA PHE A 437 -3.88 14.46 -0.77
C PHE A 437 -2.55 13.73 -0.97
N SER A 438 -2.62 12.43 -1.21
CA SER A 438 -1.47 11.58 -1.54
C SER A 438 -1.91 10.35 -2.31
N ARG A 439 -0.99 9.41 -2.52
CA ARG A 439 -1.26 8.09 -3.11
C ARG A 439 -0.27 7.07 -2.56
N ASP A 440 -0.50 5.79 -2.85
CA ASP A 440 0.60 4.83 -2.75
C ASP A 440 1.68 5.15 -3.79
N HIS A 441 2.87 4.59 -3.57
CA HIS A 441 3.91 4.59 -4.58
C HIS A 441 3.58 3.60 -5.70
N LEU A 442 2.77 2.57 -5.41
CA LEU A 442 2.20 1.67 -6.42
C LEU A 442 1.14 2.43 -7.24
N ASP A 443 1.61 3.19 -8.23
CA ASP A 443 0.79 3.96 -9.15
C ASP A 443 1.43 4.02 -10.55
N ALA A 444 0.64 4.40 -11.55
CA ALA A 444 0.93 4.19 -12.97
C ALA A 444 2.33 4.65 -13.42
N GLY A 445 2.73 5.88 -13.09
CA GLY A 445 4.04 6.46 -13.44
C GLY A 445 5.08 6.37 -12.33
N ALA A 446 4.68 5.91 -11.14
CA ALA A 446 5.41 6.15 -9.91
C ALA A 446 6.19 4.94 -9.38
N MET A 447 6.16 3.79 -10.06
CA MET A 447 6.88 2.60 -9.63
C MET A 447 7.38 1.76 -10.79
N ALA A 448 8.66 1.38 -10.70
CA ALA A 448 9.26 0.30 -11.49
C ALA A 448 9.52 -0.88 -10.55
N HIS A 449 8.88 -2.02 -10.82
CA HIS A 449 9.09 -3.27 -10.10
C HIS A 449 8.78 -4.47 -11.02
N PRO A 450 9.79 -5.14 -11.59
CA PRO A 450 9.63 -6.20 -12.61
C PRO A 450 8.91 -7.49 -12.19
N ASN A 451 8.61 -7.66 -10.90
CA ASN A 451 7.90 -8.83 -10.36
C ASN A 451 6.57 -8.42 -9.69
N ILE A 452 6.20 -7.13 -9.79
CA ILE A 452 4.96 -6.57 -9.25
C ILE A 452 4.37 -5.62 -10.29
N MET A 453 4.61 -4.31 -10.18
CA MET A 453 3.92 -3.29 -10.97
C MET A 453 4.19 -3.41 -12.48
N THR A 454 5.44 -3.68 -12.84
CA THR A 454 5.93 -3.59 -14.23
C THR A 454 6.34 -4.95 -14.78
N GLU A 455 5.87 -6.04 -14.19
CA GLU A 455 6.12 -7.40 -14.71
C GLU A 455 5.44 -7.60 -16.07
N ARG A 456 6.16 -8.05 -17.10
CA ARG A 456 5.64 -8.29 -18.46
C ARG A 456 5.00 -7.04 -19.07
N MET A 457 5.72 -5.92 -19.11
CA MET A 457 5.29 -4.78 -19.93
C MET A 457 5.19 -5.21 -21.40
N LYS A 458 4.23 -4.67 -22.16
CA LYS A 458 3.95 -5.06 -23.55
C LYS A 458 5.16 -4.94 -24.48
N ASP A 459 6.03 -3.97 -24.20
CA ASP A 459 7.28 -3.68 -24.91
C ASP A 459 8.54 -4.29 -24.25
N GLY A 460 8.40 -4.97 -23.11
CA GLY A 460 9.50 -5.51 -22.32
C GLY A 460 10.27 -4.50 -21.46
N SER A 461 9.73 -3.30 -21.24
CA SER A 461 10.34 -2.21 -20.44
C SER A 461 10.32 -2.42 -18.92
N ASP A 462 10.12 -3.65 -18.45
CA ASP A 462 9.84 -4.01 -17.05
C ASP A 462 10.79 -3.36 -16.04
N ALA A 463 12.10 -3.34 -16.34
CA ALA A 463 13.16 -2.91 -15.45
C ALA A 463 13.56 -1.43 -15.58
N ILE A 464 12.91 -0.66 -16.46
CA ILE A 464 13.24 0.75 -16.66
C ILE A 464 12.77 1.57 -15.46
N ALA A 465 13.73 2.06 -14.68
CA ALA A 465 13.51 2.85 -13.46
C ALA A 465 13.51 4.37 -13.71
N ASP A 466 13.61 4.83 -14.95
CA ASP A 466 13.60 6.26 -15.28
C ASP A 466 12.27 6.93 -14.89
N TRP A 467 11.15 6.23 -15.10
CA TRP A 467 9.80 6.73 -14.84
C TRP A 467 9.56 7.27 -13.42
N PRO A 468 9.80 6.51 -12.33
CA PRO A 468 9.65 7.04 -10.97
C PRO A 468 10.66 8.15 -10.63
N LEU A 469 11.82 8.22 -11.30
CA LEU A 469 12.77 9.32 -11.10
C LEU A 469 12.28 10.60 -11.79
N ILE A 470 11.77 10.48 -13.02
CA ILE A 470 11.12 11.57 -13.75
C ILE A 470 9.91 12.06 -12.99
N ASP A 471 9.10 11.16 -12.44
CA ASP A 471 7.93 11.49 -11.60
C ASP A 471 8.34 12.41 -10.43
N ALA A 472 9.37 12.03 -9.67
CA ALA A 472 9.86 12.85 -8.57
C ALA A 472 10.39 14.22 -9.02
N MET A 473 11.18 14.28 -10.09
CA MET A 473 11.71 15.55 -10.61
C MET A 473 10.59 16.47 -11.12
N MET A 474 9.61 15.90 -11.80
CA MET A 474 8.43 16.58 -12.31
C MET A 474 7.57 17.09 -11.16
N LEU A 475 7.31 16.29 -10.13
CA LEU A 475 6.51 16.68 -8.96
C LEU A 475 7.17 17.79 -8.14
N CYS A 476 8.49 17.74 -7.98
CA CYS A 476 9.27 18.86 -7.42
C CYS A 476 9.08 20.14 -8.23
N SER A 477 9.08 20.01 -9.56
CA SER A 477 8.87 21.13 -10.49
C SER A 477 7.40 21.57 -10.57
N SER A 478 6.47 20.70 -10.16
CA SER A 478 5.02 20.90 -10.14
C SER A 478 4.49 21.32 -8.77
N MET A 479 5.38 21.81 -7.90
CA MET A 479 5.04 22.47 -6.65
C MET A 479 4.36 21.57 -5.59
N ALA A 480 4.60 20.25 -5.62
CA ALA A 480 4.14 19.35 -4.56
C ALA A 480 4.74 19.73 -3.18
N ASP A 481 4.12 19.34 -2.07
CA ASP A 481 4.57 19.72 -0.72
C ASP A 481 5.63 18.77 -0.15
N LEU A 482 5.48 17.48 -0.43
CA LEU A 482 6.45 16.44 -0.11
C LEU A 482 6.64 15.55 -1.33
N VAL A 483 7.89 15.35 -1.72
CA VAL A 483 8.28 14.43 -2.78
C VAL A 483 9.34 13.48 -2.27
N VAL A 484 9.22 12.20 -2.60
CA VAL A 484 10.15 11.18 -2.12
C VAL A 484 10.44 10.11 -3.16
N VAL A 485 11.73 9.77 -3.30
CA VAL A 485 12.16 8.57 -4.03
C VAL A 485 12.53 7.46 -3.06
N HIS A 486 11.86 6.32 -3.18
CA HIS A 486 12.15 5.10 -2.43
C HIS A 486 12.76 4.02 -3.33
N SER A 487 13.74 3.31 -2.79
CA SER A 487 14.10 1.98 -3.28
C SER A 487 13.75 0.90 -2.24
N GLY A 488 13.82 -0.35 -2.67
CA GLY A 488 13.55 -1.50 -1.81
C GLY A 488 14.60 -1.67 -0.72
N GLY A 489 14.17 -2.20 0.42
CA GLY A 489 15.03 -2.53 1.56
C GLY A 489 14.64 -3.88 2.15
N GLY A 490 15.49 -4.42 3.03
CA GLY A 490 15.40 -5.82 3.43
C GLY A 490 15.47 -6.71 2.19
N GLY A 491 14.61 -7.72 2.09
CA GLY A 491 14.56 -8.57 0.91
C GLY A 491 13.93 -7.94 -0.35
N TYR A 492 13.41 -6.71 -0.28
CA TYR A 492 13.09 -5.91 -1.49
C TYR A 492 14.30 -5.18 -2.08
N ALA A 493 15.47 -5.21 -1.43
CA ALA A 493 16.66 -4.54 -1.96
C ALA A 493 16.96 -5.01 -3.40
N GLY A 494 17.06 -4.05 -4.32
CA GLY A 494 17.32 -4.31 -5.74
C GLY A 494 16.08 -4.58 -6.61
N TYR A 495 14.89 -4.72 -6.02
CA TYR A 495 13.68 -5.08 -6.77
C TYR A 495 12.84 -3.90 -7.26
N MET A 496 13.01 -2.71 -6.70
CA MET A 496 12.15 -1.57 -7.02
C MET A 496 12.83 -0.21 -6.93
N THR A 497 12.28 0.72 -7.70
CA THR A 497 12.40 2.17 -7.52
C THR A 497 11.00 2.77 -7.61
N SER A 498 10.70 3.75 -6.77
CA SER A 498 9.36 4.34 -6.71
C SER A 498 9.35 5.77 -6.20
N CYS A 499 8.25 6.48 -6.46
CA CYS A 499 8.03 7.87 -6.08
C CYS A 499 6.73 8.04 -5.29
N GLY A 500 6.77 8.88 -4.25
CA GLY A 500 5.62 9.28 -3.46
C GLY A 500 5.44 10.79 -3.43
N VAL A 501 4.19 11.22 -3.26
CA VAL A 501 3.79 12.62 -3.29
C VAL A 501 2.73 12.96 -2.26
N THR A 502 2.85 14.13 -1.65
CA THR A 502 1.78 14.75 -0.85
C THR A 502 1.55 16.19 -1.31
N VAL A 503 0.29 16.59 -1.43
CA VAL A 503 -0.13 17.97 -1.73
C VAL A 503 -1.27 18.38 -0.79
N VAL A 504 -1.19 19.58 -0.21
CA VAL A 504 -2.06 20.07 0.85
C VAL A 504 -3.05 21.08 0.29
N ALA A 505 -4.34 20.78 0.45
CA ALA A 505 -5.45 21.69 0.21
C ALA A 505 -5.75 22.48 1.49
N ASP A 506 -5.22 23.69 1.58
CA ASP A 506 -5.34 24.59 2.74
C ASP A 506 -6.37 25.72 2.54
N GLY A 507 -7.10 25.71 1.42
CA GLY A 507 -8.11 26.70 1.07
C GLY A 507 -7.57 27.94 0.36
N THR A 508 -6.27 28.02 0.11
CA THR A 508 -5.67 29.17 -0.58
C THR A 508 -5.60 29.01 -2.09
N ASP A 509 -5.52 30.12 -2.82
CA ASP A 509 -5.26 30.13 -4.27
C ASP A 509 -3.89 29.50 -4.59
N ALA A 510 -2.91 29.68 -3.71
CA ALA A 510 -1.61 29.05 -3.86
C ALA A 510 -1.71 27.52 -3.77
N ALA A 511 -2.58 26.97 -2.90
CA ALA A 511 -2.85 25.53 -2.88
C ALA A 511 -3.56 25.06 -4.14
N ASP A 512 -4.51 25.84 -4.65
CA ASP A 512 -5.21 25.51 -5.88
C ASP A 512 -4.26 25.38 -7.09
N GLU A 513 -3.28 26.30 -7.22
CA GLU A 513 -2.20 26.21 -8.22
C GLU A 513 -1.34 24.94 -8.04
N ARG A 514 -0.93 24.61 -6.80
CA ARG A 514 -0.14 23.40 -6.51
C ARG A 514 -0.89 22.13 -6.84
N LEU A 515 -2.16 22.03 -6.43
CA LEU A 515 -3.03 20.88 -6.67
C LEU A 515 -3.25 20.66 -8.17
N ASP A 516 -3.47 21.74 -8.91
CA ASP A 516 -3.62 21.69 -10.36
C ASP A 516 -2.39 21.11 -11.05
N HIS A 517 -1.21 21.67 -10.78
CA HIS A 517 0.02 21.22 -11.42
C HIS A 517 0.43 19.82 -10.99
N ALA A 518 0.55 19.58 -9.68
CA ALA A 518 1.10 18.33 -9.17
C ALA A 518 0.24 17.12 -9.55
N LEU A 519 -1.08 17.16 -9.32
CA LEU A 519 -1.94 15.99 -9.53
C LEU A 519 -2.24 15.72 -11.02
N THR A 520 -2.29 16.78 -11.83
CA THR A 520 -2.45 16.64 -13.28
C THR A 520 -1.20 16.01 -13.89
N ASN A 521 -0.03 16.53 -13.53
CA ASN A 521 1.24 16.05 -14.10
C ASN A 521 1.56 14.61 -13.63
N ASP A 522 1.30 14.29 -12.36
CA ASP A 522 1.42 12.94 -11.78
C ASP A 522 0.71 11.88 -12.64
N THR A 523 -0.57 12.13 -12.92
CA THR A 523 -1.40 11.20 -13.71
C THR A 523 -1.09 11.27 -15.21
N ALA A 524 -0.73 12.43 -15.74
CA ALA A 524 -0.31 12.57 -17.14
C ALA A 524 0.92 11.71 -17.44
N LEU A 525 1.95 11.76 -16.58
CA LEU A 525 3.13 10.91 -16.71
C LEU A 525 2.78 9.41 -16.66
N GLY A 526 1.83 9.04 -15.79
CA GLY A 526 1.31 7.67 -15.72
C GLY A 526 0.71 7.20 -17.05
N VAL A 527 -0.17 8.01 -17.67
CA VAL A 527 -0.73 7.72 -18.99
C VAL A 527 0.38 7.64 -20.04
N MET A 528 1.30 8.62 -20.06
CA MET A 528 2.42 8.67 -21.02
C MET A 528 3.30 7.41 -20.94
N ARG A 529 3.60 6.92 -19.74
CA ARG A 529 4.40 5.70 -19.54
C ARG A 529 3.79 4.48 -20.22
N TYR A 530 2.49 4.28 -20.06
CA TYR A 530 1.80 3.14 -20.67
C TYR A 530 1.53 3.36 -22.16
N ALA A 531 1.32 4.61 -22.60
CA ALA A 531 1.22 4.94 -24.02
C ALA A 531 2.53 4.64 -24.75
N ASP A 532 3.67 5.01 -24.15
CA ASP A 532 5.02 4.73 -24.65
C ASP A 532 5.29 3.22 -24.78
N ALA A 533 4.86 2.44 -23.78
CA ALA A 533 4.90 0.98 -23.83
C ALA A 533 3.86 0.35 -24.78
N GLY A 534 3.07 1.16 -25.50
CA GLY A 534 2.16 0.73 -26.56
C GLY A 534 0.82 0.16 -26.09
N TYR A 535 0.34 0.51 -24.89
CA TYR A 535 -0.98 0.07 -24.41
C TYR A 535 -2.12 0.85 -25.05
N ASP A 536 -3.10 0.13 -25.61
CA ASP A 536 -4.21 0.73 -26.35
C ASP A 536 -5.12 1.56 -25.41
N GLU A 537 -5.30 1.13 -24.17
CA GLU A 537 -6.07 1.87 -23.16
C GLU A 537 -5.43 3.23 -22.84
N ALA A 538 -4.10 3.30 -22.81
CA ALA A 538 -3.37 4.54 -22.55
C ALA A 538 -3.42 5.47 -23.76
N LEU A 539 -3.23 4.94 -24.98
CA LEU A 539 -3.37 5.71 -26.22
C LEU A 539 -4.79 6.26 -26.41
N ASP A 540 -5.81 5.49 -26.04
CA ASP A 540 -7.20 5.94 -26.00
C ASP A 540 -7.41 7.04 -24.94
N GLU A 541 -6.83 6.90 -23.75
CA GLU A 541 -6.92 7.91 -22.69
C GLU A 541 -6.23 9.23 -23.10
N VAL A 542 -5.08 9.15 -23.79
CA VAL A 542 -4.39 10.32 -24.36
C VAL A 542 -5.34 11.15 -25.22
N VAL A 543 -6.07 10.50 -26.13
CA VAL A 543 -7.02 11.19 -27.03
C VAL A 543 -8.25 11.69 -26.26
N LYS A 544 -8.80 10.88 -25.36
CA LYS A 544 -10.03 11.21 -24.62
C LYS A 544 -9.86 12.37 -23.65
N LYS A 545 -8.66 12.52 -23.07
CA LYS A 545 -8.37 13.51 -22.03
C LYS A 545 -7.41 14.60 -22.47
N ASP A 546 -7.02 14.61 -23.75
CA ASP A 546 -6.07 15.58 -24.32
C ASP A 546 -4.75 15.63 -23.55
N VAL A 547 -4.22 14.45 -23.21
CA VAL A 547 -2.91 14.34 -22.55
C VAL A 547 -1.85 14.76 -23.56
N PRO A 548 -0.92 15.68 -23.22
CA PRO A 548 0.09 16.19 -24.15
C PRO A 548 1.22 15.18 -24.40
N TYR A 549 0.87 14.02 -24.98
CA TYR A 549 1.76 12.93 -25.32
C TYR A 549 2.28 13.08 -26.74
N LEU A 550 3.60 12.96 -26.90
CA LEU A 550 4.25 12.94 -28.21
C LEU A 550 4.26 11.52 -28.75
N ARG A 551 3.39 11.23 -29.71
CA ARG A 551 3.42 9.97 -30.44
C ARG A 551 4.58 9.97 -31.42
N LEU A 552 5.48 9.01 -31.27
CA LEU A 552 6.51 8.71 -32.26
C LEU A 552 5.97 7.62 -33.19
N ASP A 553 6.02 7.88 -34.50
CA ASP A 553 5.51 6.98 -35.55
C ASP A 553 6.34 5.70 -35.73
#